data_AF-A0A6P0XYM0-F1
#
_entry.id   AF-A0A6P0XYM0-F1
#
_cell.length_a   1.000
_cell.length_b   1.000
_cell.length_c   1.000
_cell.angle_alpha   90.00
_cell.angle_beta   90.00
_cell.angle_gamma   90.00
#
_symmetry.space_group_name_H-M   'P 1'
#
loop_
_entity.id
_entity.type
_entity.pdbx_description
1 polymer ?
#
loop_
_entity_poly.entity_id
_entity_poly.type
_entity_poly.pdbx_seq_one_letter_code
_entity_poly.pdbx_strand_id
1 'polypeptide(L)'
;MLRLEHISKIYPTGVVLKDVNWEVKPGDRIGLVGVNGAGKSTQLKIIIGEIEPSSGEIIRPASLEIAYLNQEFEVDPNRTVREEFWRVFKEANEIHESLQTVQREME
;
A
#
# COMPACT_ATOMS: atom_id res chain seq x y z
N MET A 1 -12.38 10.90 -1.34
CA MET A 1 -12.28 10.69 -2.80
C MET A 1 -10.82 10.83 -3.18
N LEU A 2 -10.30 9.94 -4.02
CA LEU A 2 -8.95 9.99 -4.58
C LEU A 2 -9.10 10.13 -6.10
N ARG A 3 -8.38 11.05 -6.73
CA ARG A 3 -8.44 11.25 -8.18
C ARG A 3 -7.05 11.42 -8.78
N LEU A 4 -6.84 10.81 -9.94
CA LEU A 4 -5.69 11.01 -10.79
C LEU A 4 -6.12 11.93 -11.93
N GLU A 5 -5.45 13.06 -12.11
CA GLU A 5 -5.70 14.02 -13.19
C GLU A 5 -4.46 14.15 -14.08
N HIS A 6 -4.63 13.81 -15.36
CA HIS A 6 -3.62 13.90 -16.40
C HIS A 6 -2.29 13.18 -16.09
N ILE A 7 -2.35 12.09 -15.32
CA ILE A 7 -1.15 11.38 -14.86
C ILE A 7 -0.42 10.75 -16.04
N SER A 8 0.82 11.18 -16.24
CA SER A 8 1.75 10.56 -17.19
C SER A 8 3.04 10.15 -16.48
N LYS A 9 3.65 9.06 -16.95
CA LYS A 9 4.93 8.57 -16.42
C LYS A 9 5.80 8.10 -17.56
N ILE A 10 6.96 8.73 -17.66
CA ILE A 10 7.97 8.44 -18.67
C ILE A 10 9.23 7.99 -17.92
N TYR A 11 9.78 6.86 -18.35
CA TYR A 11 11.11 6.38 -17.96
C TYR A 11 12.04 6.51 -19.16
N PRO A 12 13.38 6.39 -18.98
CA PRO A 12 14.32 6.34 -20.10
C PRO A 12 13.99 5.25 -21.13
N THR A 13 13.33 4.18 -20.69
CA THR A 13 12.89 3.06 -21.53
C THR A 13 11.61 3.35 -22.34
N GLY A 14 10.90 4.45 -22.05
CA GLY A 14 9.72 4.86 -22.79
C GLY A 14 8.56 5.35 -21.92
N VAL A 15 7.42 5.57 -22.58
CA VAL A 15 6.17 6.01 -21.96
C VAL A 15 5.49 4.80 -21.30
N VAL A 16 5.26 4.86 -19.99
CA VAL A 16 4.55 3.82 -19.23
C VAL A 16 3.11 4.21 -18.98
N LEU A 17 2.85 5.48 -18.64
CA LEU A 17 1.50 6.03 -18.48
C LEU A 17 1.38 7.29 -19.34
N LYS A 18 0.24 7.44 -20.02
CA LYS A 18 -0.08 8.59 -20.86
C LYS A 18 -1.48 9.09 -20.53
N ASP A 19 -1.56 10.27 -19.95
CA ASP A 19 -2.80 11.02 -19.69
C ASP A 19 -3.90 10.18 -18.99
N VAL A 20 -3.52 9.56 -17.87
CA VAL A 20 -4.42 8.71 -17.08
C VAL A 20 -5.31 9.58 -16.19
N ASN A 21 -6.63 9.38 -16.33
CA ASN A 21 -7.67 10.14 -15.63
C ASN A 21 -8.72 9.19 -15.06
N TRP A 22 -8.81 9.08 -13.73
CA TRP A 22 -9.87 8.33 -13.04
C TRP A 22 -9.94 8.67 -11.55
N GLU A 23 -11.03 8.26 -10.89
CA GLU A 23 -11.28 8.53 -9.47
C GLU A 23 -11.81 7.30 -8.71
N VAL A 24 -11.62 7.35 -7.38
CA VAL A 24 -12.15 6.42 -6.39
C VAL A 24 -12.98 7.20 -5.37
N LYS A 25 -14.25 6.81 -5.22
CA LYS A 25 -15.17 7.37 -4.23
C LYS A 25 -15.27 6.47 -3.00
N PRO A 26 -15.71 7.02 -1.86
CA PRO A 26 -16.00 6.21 -0.68
C PRO A 26 -17.00 5.09 -1.01
N GLY A 27 -16.66 3.85 -0.65
CA GLY A 27 -17.48 2.67 -0.91
C GLY A 27 -17.19 1.96 -2.24
N ASP A 28 -16.40 2.56 -3.13
CA ASP A 28 -16.06 1.94 -4.41
C ASP A 28 -15.18 0.69 -4.24
N ARG A 29 -15.41 -0.30 -5.12
CA ARG A 29 -14.52 -1.44 -5.34
C ARG A 29 -14.13 -1.45 -6.80
N ILE A 30 -12.87 -1.11 -7.08
CA ILE A 30 -12.37 -0.93 -8.45
C ILE A 30 -11.30 -1.98 -8.74
N GLY A 31 -11.40 -2.61 -9.90
CA GLY A 31 -10.38 -3.51 -10.44
C GLY A 31 -9.57 -2.82 -11.53
N LEU A 32 -8.26 -2.69 -11.34
CA LEU A 32 -7.33 -2.21 -12.37
C LEU A 32 -6.74 -3.41 -13.13
N VAL A 33 -7.18 -3.62 -14.36
CA VAL A 33 -6.81 -4.79 -15.18
C VAL A 33 -5.98 -4.39 -16.40
N GLY A 34 -5.15 -5.32 -16.88
CA GLY A 34 -4.29 -5.12 -18.04
C GLY A 34 -3.12 -6.09 -18.06
N VAL A 35 -2.42 -6.20 -19.19
CA VAL A 35 -1.27 -7.09 -19.35
C VAL A 35 -0.09 -6.70 -18.45
N ASN A 36 0.89 -7.59 -18.30
CA ASN A 36 2.14 -7.27 -17.62
C ASN A 36 2.86 -6.13 -18.36
N GLY A 37 3.38 -5.16 -17.61
CA GLY A 37 3.98 -3.95 -18.18
C GLY A 37 3.00 -2.83 -18.54
N ALA A 38 1.68 -3.03 -18.43
CA ALA A 38 0.68 -1.99 -18.72
C ALA A 38 0.64 -0.81 -17.71
N GLY A 39 1.60 -0.71 -16.78
CA GLY A 39 1.69 0.40 -15.83
C GLY A 39 0.79 0.30 -14.59
N LYS A 40 0.18 -0.86 -14.30
CA LYS A 40 -0.70 -1.05 -13.12
C LYS A 40 0.00 -0.74 -11.81
N SER A 41 1.13 -1.41 -11.53
CA SER A 41 1.90 -1.19 -10.31
C SER A 41 2.48 0.23 -10.26
N THR A 42 2.80 0.82 -11.42
CA THR A 42 3.23 2.23 -11.51
C THR A 42 2.13 3.18 -11.02
N GLN A 43 0.88 2.98 -11.42
CA GLN A 43 -0.25 3.78 -10.93
C GLN A 43 -0.43 3.64 -9.42
N LEU A 44 -0.37 2.41 -8.89
CA LEU A 44 -0.49 2.18 -7.44
C LEU A 44 0.63 2.87 -6.65
N LYS A 45 1.88 2.78 -7.14
CA LYS A 45 3.04 3.44 -6.53
C LYS A 45 2.96 4.97 -6.56
N ILE A 46 2.38 5.52 -7.62
CA ILE A 46 2.08 6.95 -7.72
C ILE A 46 1.04 7.35 -6.66
N ILE A 47 -0.04 6.58 -6.51
CA ILE A 47 -1.11 6.84 -5.52
C ILE A 47 -0.57 6.90 -4.08
N ILE A 48 0.35 6.01 -3.73
CA ILE A 48 0.94 5.95 -2.38
C ILE A 48 2.10 6.94 -2.19
N GLY A 49 2.51 7.65 -3.24
CA GLY A 49 3.59 8.63 -3.20
C GLY A 49 5.01 8.04 -3.23
N GLU A 50 5.17 6.75 -3.57
CA GLU A 50 6.50 6.15 -3.75
C GLU A 50 7.17 6.61 -5.05
N ILE A 51 6.38 6.97 -6.05
CA ILE A 51 6.84 7.42 -7.36
C ILE A 51 6.12 8.69 -7.75
N GLU A 52 6.86 9.75 -8.05
CA GLU A 52 6.28 10.96 -8.63
C GLU A 52 5.87 10.74 -10.10
N PRO A 53 4.71 11.26 -10.55
CA PRO A 53 4.38 11.29 -11.96
C PRO A 53 5.35 12.21 -12.72
N SER A 54 5.48 12.01 -14.03
CA SER A 54 6.22 12.95 -14.89
C SER A 54 5.42 14.21 -15.18
N SER A 55 4.09 14.11 -15.18
CA SER A 55 3.14 15.23 -15.26
C SER A 55 1.77 14.80 -14.73
N GLY A 56 0.91 15.79 -14.47
CA GLY A 56 -0.38 15.57 -13.82
C GLY A 56 -0.27 15.55 -12.31
N GLU A 57 -1.39 15.33 -11.62
CA GLU A 57 -1.46 15.39 -10.16
C GLU A 57 -2.46 14.41 -9.57
N ILE A 58 -2.28 14.13 -8.26
CA ILE A 58 -3.22 13.35 -7.46
C ILE A 58 -3.98 14.28 -6.54
N ILE A 59 -5.30 14.31 -6.68
CA ILE A 59 -6.19 15.07 -5.81
C ILE A 59 -6.76 14.13 -4.74
N ARG A 60 -6.45 14.44 -3.48
CA ARG A 60 -6.95 13.72 -2.30
C ARG A 60 -7.07 14.62 -1.07
N PRO A 61 -8.01 14.35 -0.14
CA PRO A 61 -8.04 15.00 1.15
C PRO A 61 -6.75 14.75 1.95
N ALA A 62 -6.31 15.73 2.72
CA ALA A 62 -5.16 15.57 3.63
C ALA A 62 -5.37 14.49 4.69
N SER A 63 -6.64 14.21 5.05
CA SER A 63 -7.02 13.17 6.02
C SER A 63 -7.16 11.77 5.41
N LEU A 64 -6.84 11.58 4.12
CA LEU A 64 -6.96 10.28 3.48
C LEU A 64 -5.78 9.39 3.90
N GLU A 65 -6.07 8.35 4.66
CA GLU A 65 -5.10 7.29 4.93
C GLU A 65 -5.15 6.22 3.82
N ILE A 66 -3.97 5.79 3.37
CA ILE A 66 -3.83 4.77 2.33
C ILE A 66 -3.02 3.61 2.89
N ALA A 67 -3.62 2.43 2.92
CA ALA A 67 -2.92 1.17 3.16
C ALA A 67 -2.55 0.53 1.81
N TYR A 68 -1.33 0.00 1.72
CA TYR A 68 -0.81 -0.62 0.51
C TYR A 68 -0.23 -1.99 0.82
N LEU A 69 -0.68 -2.99 0.06
CA LEU A 69 -0.09 -4.32 0.08
C LEU A 69 0.84 -4.44 -1.12
N ASN A 70 2.13 -4.61 -0.85
CA ASN A 70 3.11 -4.78 -1.90
C ASN A 70 2.98 -6.17 -2.55
N GLN A 71 3.32 -6.26 -3.83
CA GLN A 71 3.26 -7.51 -4.59
C GLN A 71 4.32 -8.52 -4.09
N GLU A 72 5.46 -8.02 -3.63
CA GLU A 72 6.53 -8.80 -3.02
C GLU A 72 6.73 -8.27 -1.60
N PHE A 73 6.62 -9.15 -0.61
CA PHE A 73 6.93 -8.83 0.78
C PHE A 73 7.77 -9.98 1.35
N GLU A 74 8.80 -9.62 2.11
CA GLU A 74 9.68 -10.58 2.75
C GLU A 74 9.05 -11.09 4.05
N VAL A 75 9.06 -12.41 4.22
CA VAL A 75 8.62 -13.08 5.45
C VAL A 75 9.74 -13.99 5.95
N ASP A 76 9.83 -14.15 7.27
CA ASP A 76 10.73 -15.13 7.86
C ASP A 76 10.09 -16.52 7.77
N PRO A 77 10.67 -17.48 7.02
CA PRO A 77 10.10 -18.81 6.87
C PRO A 77 10.11 -19.63 8.18
N ASN A 78 10.85 -19.20 9.20
CA ASN A 78 10.87 -19.85 10.50
C ASN A 78 9.70 -19.44 11.40
N ARG A 79 8.87 -18.48 10.95
CA ARG A 79 7.71 -17.99 11.71
C ARG A 79 6.41 -18.55 11.16
N THR A 80 5.48 -18.77 12.07
CA THR A 80 4.09 -19.02 11.71
C THR A 80 3.46 -17.76 11.12
N VAL A 81 2.39 -17.93 10.34
CA VAL A 81 1.60 -16.81 9.81
C VAL A 81 1.17 -15.87 10.94
N ARG A 82 0.77 -16.41 12.10
CA ARG A 82 0.37 -15.60 13.26
C ARG A 82 1.51 -14.70 13.72
N GLU A 83 2.69 -15.27 13.95
CA GLU A 83 3.86 -14.53 14.43
C GLU A 83 4.26 -13.41 13.46
N GLU A 84 4.21 -13.67 12.16
CA GLU A 84 4.58 -12.68 11.15
C GLU A 84 3.57 -11.53 11.07
N PHE A 85 2.26 -11.82 11.16
CA PHE A 85 1.22 -10.78 11.24
C PHE A 85 1.33 -9.93 12.51
N TRP A 86 1.67 -10.56 13.63
CA TRP A 86 1.73 -9.89 14.93
C TRP A 86 2.87 -8.86 15.00
N ARG A 87 3.91 -9.01 14.18
CA ARG A 87 5.03 -8.06 14.09
C ARG A 87 4.60 -6.65 13.70
N VAL A 88 3.52 -6.50 12.93
CA VAL A 88 3.00 -5.18 12.53
C VAL A 88 2.43 -4.43 13.74
N PHE A 89 1.98 -5.14 14.77
CA PHE A 89 1.34 -4.59 15.97
C PHE A 89 2.31 -4.55 17.16
N LYS A 90 3.47 -3.91 16.98
CA LYS A 90 4.56 -3.92 17.97
C LYS A 90 4.10 -3.55 19.38
N GLU A 91 3.39 -2.42 19.53
CA GLU A 91 2.90 -1.95 20.84
C GLU A 91 1.90 -2.92 21.48
N ALA A 92 0.97 -3.45 20.69
CA ALA A 92 0.01 -4.42 21.18
C ALA A 92 0.70 -5.73 21.60
N ASN A 93 1.79 -6.10 20.93
CA ASN A 93 2.57 -7.27 21.27
C ASN A 93 3.33 -7.09 22.60
N GLU A 94 3.97 -5.93 22.81
CA GLU A 94 4.66 -5.62 24.07
C GLU A 94 3.70 -5.70 25.28
N ILE A 95 2.48 -5.18 25.12
CA ILE A 95 1.42 -5.29 26.14
C ILE A 95 1.00 -6.75 26.34
N HIS A 96 0.82 -7.51 25.25
CA HIS A 96 0.40 -8.91 25.32
C HIS A 96 1.44 -9.77 26.07
N GLU A 97 2.72 -9.60 25.76
CA GLU A 97 3.83 -10.32 26.42
C GLU A 97 3.94 -9.95 27.91
N SER A 98 3.73 -8.67 28.23
CA SER A 98 3.70 -8.20 29.62
C SER A 98 2.58 -8.85 30.42
N LEU A 99 1.37 -8.93 29.85
CA LEU A 99 0.22 -9.57 30.48
C LEU A 99 0.46 -11.07 30.72
N GLN A 100 1.05 -11.77 29.74
CA GLN A 100 1.38 -13.19 29.89
C GLN A 100 2.44 -13.43 30.97
N THR A 101 3.43 -12.54 31.08
CA THR A 101 4.46 -12.62 32.13
C THR A 101 3.84 -12.49 33.50
N VAL A 102 3.01 -11.47 33.73
CA VAL A 102 2.31 -11.27 35.00
C VAL A 102 1.42 -12.48 35.33
N GLN A 103 0.70 -13.02 34.34
CA GLN A 103 -0.15 -14.18 34.55
C GLN A 103 0.64 -15.42 34.98
N ARG A 104 1.82 -15.66 34.39
CA ARG A 104 2.72 -16.75 34.80
C ARG A 104 3.33 -16.55 36.18
N GLU A 105 3.61 -15.31 36.59
CA GLU A 105 4.14 -15.01 37.93
C GLU A 105 3.10 -15.15 39.04
N MET A 106 1.81 -15.13 38.69
CA MET A 106 0.70 -15.33 39.62
C MET A 106 0.31 -16.81 39.81
N GLU A 107 0.82 -17.71 38.97
CA GLU A 107 0.70 -19.17 39.10
C GLU A 107 1.86 -19.75 39.92
#